data_AF-A0A961YHQ4-F1
#
_entry.id   AF-A0A961YHQ4-F1
#
_cell.length_a   1.000
_cell.length_b   1.000
_cell.length_c   1.000
_cell.angle_alpha   90.00
_cell.angle_beta   90.00
_cell.angle_gamma   90.00
#
_symmetry.space_group_name_H-M   'P 1'
#
loop_
_entity.id
_entity.type
_entity.pdbx_description
1 polymer ?
#
loop_
_entity_poly.entity_id
_entity_poly.type
_entity_poly.pdbx_seq_one_letter_code
_entity_poly.pdbx_strand_id
1 'polypeptide(L)'
;MNDFYSVLTQSIIDRGLRSARDREATYSQARTAMIRRLWSYDPPLTEDEIDARIGQFDLAVDEIESNVVEIFERMPDPEDEPQASAPPPPPPPVVGGYDQATDYAPAFDPGPAETDAYDDGIDGADGYSHPEEPVRPPPPRYEREERNPRERSSLVDLLSTLDVRSMAVEAALNADPDEPEEEPPPAVEPPQDEPPQDEPVMETRALLPVPMNDRRELASYSHSYEEEAVLVEPPPRRAARPAPRPRAPAPQHRPPPPVKTRKRVKPQRQTKPPPREQAPRRAAEPRARQKAPIAGRQLAILIGVVGVLAVALIAVTAYILLPGRSDQPAVATTPATPAVAASSPAGDLPPLTNGTIHRFVLFDGSDPTLFDSDPSNPVRFDGSTARIATSPASAGARAMIGPGLAARLGGHTVNVIVVARIAKENGAANLRFALQSGLAVSYWKTARLTSDFAPISLTWRVPTLRTDPTGDTIIIEPGIPGDGTGTEIKAIVVDVLD
;
A
#
# COMPACT_ATOMS: atom_id res chain seq x y z
N MET A 1 16.48 17.34 8.82
CA MET A 1 15.95 15.95 8.68
C MET A 1 16.26 15.08 9.90
N ASN A 2 17.04 15.54 10.88
CA ASN A 2 17.44 14.76 12.07
C ASN A 2 16.28 14.17 12.88
N ASP A 3 15.13 14.84 12.91
CA ASP A 3 13.95 14.34 13.64
C ASP A 3 13.42 13.01 13.12
N PHE A 4 13.62 12.70 11.83
CA PHE A 4 13.15 11.43 11.28
C PHE A 4 14.02 10.25 11.75
N TYR A 5 15.33 10.45 11.79
CA TYR A 5 16.28 9.41 12.17
C TYR A 5 16.16 9.04 13.65
N SER A 6 16.04 10.04 14.53
CA SER A 6 15.83 9.81 15.96
C SER A 6 14.52 9.06 16.24
N VAL A 7 13.45 9.39 15.51
CA VAL A 7 12.16 8.69 15.60
C VAL A 7 12.27 7.25 15.10
N LEU A 8 13.00 6.99 14.00
CA LEU A 8 13.19 5.65 13.47
C LEU A 8 14.01 4.77 14.44
N THR A 9 15.12 5.28 14.95
CA THR A 9 15.96 4.61 15.97
C THR A 9 15.15 4.30 17.22
N GLN A 10 14.42 5.28 17.75
CA GLN A 10 13.57 5.08 18.93
C GLN A 10 12.48 4.03 18.65
N SER A 11 11.86 4.03 17.47
CA SER A 11 10.85 3.04 17.11
C SER A 11 11.42 1.61 17.02
N ILE A 12 12.68 1.45 16.64
CA ILE A 12 13.35 0.14 16.57
C ILE A 12 13.65 -0.37 17.99
N ILE A 13 14.15 0.51 18.86
CA ILE A 13 14.43 0.23 20.27
C ILE A 13 13.15 -0.10 21.03
N ASP A 14 12.11 0.73 20.91
CA ASP A 14 10.83 0.55 21.61
C ASP A 14 10.12 -0.75 21.23
N ARG A 15 10.30 -1.21 19.99
CA ARG A 15 9.74 -2.49 19.50
C ARG A 15 10.63 -3.68 19.80
N GLY A 16 11.85 -3.47 20.31
CA GLY A 16 12.81 -4.53 20.61
C GLY A 16 13.19 -5.35 19.37
N LEU A 17 13.34 -4.72 18.20
CA LEU A 17 13.67 -5.41 16.95
C LEU A 17 15.17 -5.81 16.93
N ARG A 18 15.52 -6.83 17.72
CA ARG A 18 16.91 -7.32 17.86
C ARG A 18 17.38 -8.10 16.63
N SER A 19 16.47 -8.66 15.83
CA SER A 19 16.79 -9.37 14.59
C SER A 19 17.06 -8.40 13.44
N ALA A 20 18.17 -8.60 12.71
CA ALA A 20 18.50 -7.81 11.52
C ALA A 20 17.39 -7.86 10.45
N ARG A 21 16.76 -9.02 10.28
CA ARG A 21 15.66 -9.21 9.31
C ARG A 21 14.44 -8.34 9.62
N ASP A 22 14.10 -8.19 10.90
CA ASP A 22 12.93 -7.40 11.31
C ASP A 22 13.21 -5.90 11.19
N ARG A 23 14.48 -5.48 11.42
CA ARG A 23 14.93 -4.12 11.16
C ARG A 23 14.93 -3.80 9.67
N GLU A 24 15.43 -4.69 8.82
CA GLU A 24 15.43 -4.55 7.36
C GLU A 24 14.01 -4.34 6.79
N ALA A 25 13.02 -5.09 7.30
CA ALA A 25 11.63 -4.88 6.92
C ALA A 25 11.11 -3.48 7.31
N THR A 26 11.51 -2.99 8.49
CA THR A 26 11.18 -1.63 8.97
C THR A 26 11.85 -0.56 8.13
N TYR A 27 13.13 -0.73 7.76
CA TYR A 27 13.87 0.18 6.87
C TYR A 27 13.24 0.22 5.47
N SER A 28 12.87 -0.94 4.92
CA SER A 28 12.20 -1.02 3.62
C SER A 28 10.86 -0.26 3.60
N GLN A 29 10.09 -0.37 4.70
CA GLN A 29 8.84 0.36 4.86
C GLN A 29 9.09 1.88 4.97
N ALA A 30 10.09 2.29 5.76
CA ALA A 30 10.49 3.69 5.92
C ALA A 30 10.94 4.30 4.59
N ARG A 31 11.78 3.57 3.82
CA ARG A 31 12.26 3.96 2.50
C ARG A 31 11.10 4.20 1.53
N THR A 32 10.15 3.27 1.47
CA THR A 32 8.96 3.38 0.61
C THR A 32 8.10 4.60 0.97
N ALA A 33 7.91 4.87 2.26
CA ALA A 33 7.17 6.04 2.73
C ALA A 33 7.91 7.35 2.38
N MET A 34 9.24 7.37 2.50
CA MET A 34 10.05 8.52 2.14
C MET A 34 9.97 8.81 0.64
N ILE A 35 10.13 7.79 -0.21
CA ILE A 35 9.99 7.93 -1.67
C ILE A 35 8.64 8.55 -2.02
N ARG A 36 7.53 8.00 -1.50
CA ARG A 36 6.19 8.57 -1.73
C ARG A 36 6.08 10.04 -1.32
N ARG A 37 6.72 10.42 -0.22
CA ARG A 37 6.76 11.81 0.24
C ARG A 37 7.57 12.70 -0.71
N LEU A 38 8.71 12.24 -1.21
CA LEU A 38 9.55 12.98 -2.17
C LEU A 38 8.78 13.27 -3.47
N TRP A 39 8.01 12.31 -3.97
CA TRP A 39 7.14 12.50 -5.14
C TRP A 39 5.94 13.45 -4.90
N SER A 40 5.62 13.75 -3.65
CA SER A 40 4.47 14.60 -3.28
C SER A 40 4.79 16.09 -3.13
N TYR A 41 6.06 16.50 -3.28
CA TYR A 41 6.43 17.90 -3.19
C TYR A 41 5.86 18.73 -4.35
N ASP A 42 5.51 19.99 -4.08
CA ASP A 42 5.05 20.97 -5.06
C ASP A 42 5.90 22.25 -4.91
N PRO A 43 6.77 22.59 -5.90
CA PRO A 43 6.98 21.90 -7.17
C PRO A 43 7.60 20.49 -6.99
N PRO A 44 7.36 19.56 -7.93
CA PRO A 44 7.96 18.23 -7.87
C PRO A 44 9.49 18.35 -7.92
N LEU A 45 10.15 17.59 -7.06
CA LEU A 45 11.61 17.46 -7.08
C LEU A 45 12.05 16.84 -8.40
N THR A 46 13.23 17.22 -8.87
CA THR A 46 13.87 16.58 -10.02
C THR A 46 14.29 15.15 -9.67
N GLU A 47 14.41 14.28 -10.68
CA GLU A 47 14.78 12.87 -10.48
C GLU A 47 16.13 12.74 -9.75
N ASP A 48 17.12 13.56 -10.14
CA ASP A 48 18.44 13.61 -9.51
C ASP A 48 18.39 13.99 -8.02
N GLU A 49 17.50 14.91 -7.64
CA GLU A 49 17.31 15.30 -6.23
C GLU A 49 16.62 14.21 -5.41
N ILE A 50 15.69 13.47 -6.03
CA ILE A 50 15.04 12.32 -5.40
C ILE A 50 16.08 11.23 -5.14
N ASP A 51 16.90 10.91 -6.13
CA ASP A 51 17.96 9.91 -6.01
C ASP A 51 19.02 10.30 -4.98
N ALA A 52 19.46 11.56 -4.97
CA ALA A 52 20.39 12.08 -3.97
C ALA A 52 19.83 11.92 -2.53
N ARG A 53 18.55 12.21 -2.33
CA ARG A 53 17.90 12.06 -1.02
C ARG A 53 17.68 10.61 -0.62
N ILE A 54 17.40 9.72 -1.58
CA ILE A 54 17.33 8.28 -1.32
C ILE A 54 18.71 7.77 -0.91
N GLY A 55 19.79 8.18 -1.58
CA GLY A 55 21.16 7.83 -1.21
C GLY A 55 21.54 8.31 0.19
N GLN A 56 21.17 9.54 0.56
CA GLN A 56 21.38 10.07 1.93
C GLN A 56 20.63 9.25 2.99
N PHE A 57 19.43 8.78 2.68
CA PHE A 57 18.67 7.93 3.59
C PHE A 57 19.32 6.55 3.74
N ASP A 58 19.75 5.94 2.64
CA ASP A 58 20.39 4.61 2.68
C ASP A 58 21.70 4.69 3.52
N LEU A 59 22.50 5.75 3.38
CA LEU A 59 23.68 6.00 4.25
C LEU A 59 23.31 6.20 5.73
N ALA A 60 22.22 6.93 6.01
CA ALA A 60 21.77 7.14 7.38
C ALA A 60 21.23 5.84 8.02
N VAL A 61 20.63 4.94 7.22
CA VAL A 61 20.20 3.61 7.71
C VAL A 61 21.41 2.78 8.13
N ASP A 62 22.51 2.82 7.38
CA ASP A 62 23.74 2.12 7.76
C ASP A 62 24.31 2.64 9.09
N GLU A 63 24.28 3.96 9.31
CA GLU A 63 24.70 4.58 10.58
C GLU A 63 23.77 4.18 11.74
N ILE A 64 22.45 4.20 11.51
CA ILE A 64 21.46 3.77 12.50
C ILE A 64 21.68 2.30 12.87
N GLU A 65 21.93 1.43 11.89
CA GLU A 65 22.15 0.00 12.13
C GLU A 65 23.38 -0.22 13.01
N SER A 66 24.49 0.49 12.75
CA SER A 66 25.68 0.44 13.60
C SER A 66 25.38 0.87 15.05
N ASN A 67 24.63 1.95 15.24
CA ASN A 67 24.29 2.47 16.56
C ASN A 67 23.30 1.56 17.31
N VAL A 68 22.28 1.05 16.61
CA VAL A 68 21.26 0.15 17.17
C VAL A 68 21.89 -1.17 17.63
N VAL A 69 22.84 -1.72 16.87
CA VAL A 69 23.59 -2.92 17.29
C VAL A 69 24.37 -2.64 18.57
N GLU A 70 25.12 -1.53 18.64
CA GLU A 70 25.86 -1.13 19.85
C GLU A 70 24.92 -0.94 21.05
N ILE A 71 23.75 -0.35 20.86
CA ILE A 71 22.74 -0.15 21.90
C ILE A 71 22.19 -1.50 22.39
N PHE A 72 21.84 -2.42 21.48
CA PHE A 72 21.29 -3.73 21.87
C PHE A 72 22.32 -4.65 22.52
N GLU A 73 23.60 -4.52 22.18
CA GLU A 73 24.70 -5.20 22.88
C GLU A 73 24.91 -4.67 24.30
N ARG A 74 24.66 -3.38 24.54
CA ARG A 74 24.72 -2.77 25.87
C ARG A 74 23.49 -3.01 26.72
N MET A 75 22.32 -3.22 26.11
CA MET A 75 21.11 -3.53 26.86
C MET A 75 21.16 -4.97 27.36
N PRO A 76 20.94 -5.22 28.67
CA PRO A 76 20.81 -6.58 29.18
C PRO A 76 19.73 -7.33 28.40
N ASP A 77 19.96 -8.62 28.16
CA ASP A 77 18.94 -9.46 27.55
C ASP A 77 17.75 -9.51 28.51
N PRO A 78 16.52 -9.15 28.09
CA PRO A 78 15.34 -9.25 28.95
C PRO A 78 15.11 -10.68 29.49
N GLU A 79 15.72 -11.70 28.87
CA GLU A 79 15.69 -13.08 29.38
C GLU A 79 16.58 -13.30 30.60
N ASP A 80 17.57 -12.44 30.84
CA ASP A 80 18.50 -12.51 31.98
C ASP A 80 18.01 -11.70 33.18
N GLU A 81 16.86 -11.03 33.11
CA GLU A 81 16.24 -10.54 34.34
C GLU A 81 15.90 -11.75 35.21
N PRO A 82 16.53 -11.90 36.40
CA PRO A 82 16.30 -13.04 37.25
C PRO A 82 14.81 -13.04 37.57
N GLN A 83 14.07 -14.00 37.01
CA GLN A 83 12.63 -14.15 37.16
C GLN A 83 12.28 -13.72 38.57
N ALA A 84 11.70 -12.51 38.69
CA ALA A 84 11.42 -11.92 39.98
C ALA A 84 10.67 -12.99 40.74
N SER A 85 11.33 -13.51 41.78
CA SER A 85 10.99 -14.78 42.43
C SER A 85 9.48 -14.83 42.55
N ALA A 86 8.85 -15.79 41.86
CA ALA A 86 7.39 -15.85 41.74
C ALA A 86 6.79 -15.46 43.09
N PRO A 87 5.88 -14.46 43.14
CA PRO A 87 5.39 -13.93 44.40
C PRO A 87 5.00 -15.11 45.29
N PRO A 88 5.45 -15.12 46.57
CA PRO A 88 5.28 -16.28 47.43
C PRO A 88 3.82 -16.74 47.36
N PRO A 89 3.57 -18.05 47.22
CA PRO A 89 2.22 -18.56 47.10
C PRO A 89 1.37 -17.95 48.23
N PRO A 90 0.15 -17.48 47.92
CA PRO A 90 -0.70 -16.87 48.94
C PRO A 90 -0.81 -17.84 50.11
N PRO A 91 -0.69 -17.35 51.37
CA PRO A 91 -0.81 -18.22 52.53
C PRO A 91 -2.12 -19.02 52.42
N PRO A 92 -2.11 -20.32 52.76
CA PRO A 92 -3.33 -21.11 52.73
C PRO A 92 -4.40 -20.38 53.56
N PRO A 93 -5.67 -20.35 53.10
CA PRO A 93 -6.72 -19.71 53.85
C PRO A 93 -6.75 -20.32 55.26
N VAL A 94 -6.59 -19.49 56.27
CA VAL A 94 -6.80 -19.89 57.67
C VAL A 94 -8.27 -20.28 57.77
N VAL A 95 -8.53 -21.58 57.77
CA VAL A 95 -9.84 -22.16 58.07
C VAL A 95 -10.08 -21.92 59.56
N GLY A 96 -10.54 -20.72 59.88
CA GLY A 96 -11.03 -20.36 61.21
C GLY A 96 -12.42 -20.95 61.41
N GLY A 97 -12.57 -21.75 62.47
CA GLY A 97 -13.87 -22.16 63.00
C GLY A 97 -14.41 -23.46 62.43
N TYR A 98 -13.92 -24.59 62.95
CA TYR A 98 -14.79 -25.75 63.09
C TYR A 98 -15.76 -25.45 64.24
N ASP A 99 -16.89 -24.84 63.92
CA ASP A 99 -18.01 -24.74 64.83
C ASP A 99 -18.68 -26.12 64.88
N GLN A 100 -18.31 -26.85 65.92
CA GLN A 100 -18.74 -28.19 66.26
C GLN A 100 -20.19 -28.19 66.77
N ALA A 101 -21.17 -27.85 65.92
CA ALA A 101 -22.59 -27.93 66.28
C ALA A 101 -23.51 -27.87 65.06
N THR A 102 -23.58 -28.96 64.29
CA THR A 102 -24.82 -29.42 63.62
C THR A 102 -24.50 -30.77 62.96
N ASP A 103 -24.65 -31.86 63.70
CA ASP A 103 -25.90 -32.62 63.83
C ASP A 103 -26.54 -33.00 62.48
N TYR A 104 -26.45 -34.32 62.26
CA TYR A 104 -27.51 -35.20 61.81
C TYR A 104 -28.05 -35.15 60.37
N ALA A 105 -27.97 -36.36 59.79
CA ALA A 105 -28.98 -37.03 58.97
C ALA A 105 -28.68 -37.12 57.44
N PRO A 106 -29.17 -38.19 56.78
CA PRO A 106 -28.40 -39.42 56.62
C PRO A 106 -28.31 -39.91 55.17
N ALA A 107 -27.57 -41.01 55.02
CA ALA A 107 -27.41 -41.83 53.83
C ALA A 107 -28.73 -42.42 53.26
N PHE A 108 -28.60 -43.00 52.05
CA PHE A 108 -29.56 -43.65 51.12
C PHE A 108 -29.95 -42.75 49.94
N ASP A 109 -29.90 -43.16 48.67
CA ASP A 109 -30.02 -44.51 48.07
C ASP A 109 -29.47 -44.48 46.61
N PRO A 110 -28.83 -45.54 46.08
CA PRO A 110 -28.52 -45.65 44.65
C PRO A 110 -29.62 -46.44 43.93
N GLY A 111 -30.14 -45.92 42.81
CA GLY A 111 -31.13 -46.64 41.99
C GLY A 111 -31.14 -46.24 40.52
N PRO A 112 -31.55 -47.16 39.61
CA PRO A 112 -31.00 -47.29 38.26
C PRO A 112 -32.01 -47.01 37.14
N ALA A 113 -31.49 -47.02 35.90
CA ALA A 113 -32.12 -47.38 34.62
C ALA A 113 -33.54 -46.87 34.28
N GLU A 114 -33.66 -46.17 33.14
CA GLU A 114 -34.85 -46.32 32.29
C GLU A 114 -34.52 -46.01 30.82
N THR A 115 -34.54 -47.07 30.02
CA THR A 115 -34.88 -47.07 28.58
C THR A 115 -36.37 -46.82 28.41
N ASP A 116 -36.76 -46.05 27.39
CA ASP A 116 -37.97 -46.23 26.53
C ASP A 116 -38.04 -44.97 25.62
N ALA A 117 -37.97 -45.07 24.28
CA ALA A 117 -38.96 -45.61 23.34
C ALA A 117 -40.26 -44.78 23.25
N TYR A 118 -40.27 -43.80 22.33
CA TYR A 118 -41.42 -43.22 21.60
C TYR A 118 -40.79 -42.61 20.33
N ASP A 119 -41.04 -43.05 19.09
CA ASP A 119 -42.32 -43.29 18.39
C ASP A 119 -43.28 -42.11 18.51
N ASP A 120 -43.23 -41.17 17.57
CA ASP A 120 -44.41 -40.83 16.78
C ASP A 120 -44.03 -39.96 15.58
N GLY A 121 -44.61 -40.28 14.43
CA GLY A 121 -44.47 -39.52 13.19
C GLY A 121 -45.47 -38.38 13.13
N ILE A 122 -45.04 -37.21 12.64
CA ILE A 122 -45.96 -36.15 12.20
C ILE A 122 -45.43 -35.56 10.89
N ASP A 123 -46.09 -35.98 9.81
CA ASP A 123 -46.22 -35.21 8.58
C ASP A 123 -47.08 -33.96 8.84
N GLY A 124 -46.59 -32.79 8.40
CA GLY A 124 -47.31 -31.52 8.41
C GLY A 124 -46.33 -30.39 8.09
N ALA A 125 -46.15 -30.00 6.84
CA ALA A 125 -47.00 -29.01 6.17
C ALA A 125 -47.04 -27.66 6.93
N ASP A 126 -46.45 -26.65 6.27
CA ASP A 126 -46.80 -25.22 6.35
C ASP A 126 -46.06 -24.34 7.38
N GLY A 127 -45.36 -23.33 6.88
CA GLY A 127 -45.08 -22.10 7.63
C GLY A 127 -43.61 -21.79 7.93
N TYR A 128 -42.85 -21.38 6.91
CA TYR A 128 -41.56 -20.71 7.10
C TYR A 128 -41.77 -19.37 7.83
N SER A 129 -41.70 -19.41 9.16
CA SER A 129 -41.48 -18.24 10.00
C SER A 129 -39.96 -18.02 10.11
N HIS A 130 -39.49 -16.87 9.63
CA HIS A 130 -38.11 -16.43 9.81
C HIS A 130 -37.74 -16.46 11.31
N PRO A 131 -36.68 -17.17 11.73
CA PRO A 131 -36.13 -16.98 13.06
C PRO A 131 -35.50 -15.59 13.13
N GLU A 132 -35.94 -14.81 14.11
CA GLU A 132 -35.34 -13.51 14.47
C GLU A 132 -33.84 -13.68 14.71
N GLU A 133 -33.07 -12.91 13.96
CA GLU A 133 -31.62 -12.84 14.03
C GLU A 133 -31.21 -12.30 15.42
N PRO A 134 -30.43 -13.04 16.23
CA PRO A 134 -30.05 -12.59 17.56
C PRO A 134 -29.15 -11.35 17.47
N VAL A 135 -29.65 -10.24 18.02
CA VAL A 135 -28.94 -8.96 18.15
C VAL A 135 -27.56 -9.18 18.78
N ARG A 136 -26.50 -8.97 18.00
CA ARG A 136 -25.12 -9.01 18.49
C ARG A 136 -24.87 -7.85 19.47
N PRO A 137 -24.32 -8.10 20.67
CA PRO A 137 -23.92 -7.01 21.57
C PRO A 137 -22.74 -6.22 20.98
N PRO A 138 -22.64 -4.90 21.24
CA PRO A 138 -21.55 -4.07 20.76
C PRO A 138 -20.20 -4.51 21.36
N PRO A 139 -19.08 -4.32 20.63
CA PRO A 139 -17.76 -4.70 21.13
C PRO A 139 -17.38 -3.91 22.38
N PRO A 140 -16.65 -4.52 23.34
CA PRO A 140 -16.19 -3.82 24.53
C PRO A 140 -15.21 -2.71 24.16
N ARG A 141 -15.40 -1.52 24.76
CA ARG A 141 -14.41 -0.45 24.77
C ARG A 141 -13.14 -0.96 25.44
N TYR A 142 -12.02 -0.91 24.72
CA TYR A 142 -10.70 -1.09 25.31
C TYR A 142 -10.39 0.13 26.18
N GLU A 143 -10.37 -0.06 27.50
CA GLU A 143 -9.78 0.91 28.41
C GLU A 143 -8.27 0.91 28.21
N ARG A 144 -7.75 2.09 27.88
CA ARG A 144 -6.34 2.37 27.63
C ARG A 144 -5.59 2.23 28.95
N GLU A 145 -4.75 1.19 29.07
CA GLU A 145 -3.87 1.01 30.23
C GLU A 145 -2.91 2.21 30.34
N GLU A 146 -3.08 3.00 31.41
CA GLU A 146 -2.14 4.04 31.81
C GLU A 146 -0.89 3.37 32.41
N ARG A 147 0.19 3.31 31.61
CA ARG A 147 1.49 2.79 32.03
C ARG A 147 2.19 3.75 33.01
N ASN A 148 2.84 3.15 34.00
CA ASN A 148 3.44 3.75 35.19
C ASN A 148 4.61 4.72 34.86
N PRO A 149 4.61 5.98 35.32
CA PRO A 149 5.59 7.01 34.92
C PRO A 149 6.99 6.88 35.54
N ARG A 150 7.29 5.84 36.33
CA ARG A 150 8.57 5.72 37.06
C ARG A 150 9.72 5.08 36.28
N GLU A 151 9.46 4.44 35.14
CA GLU A 151 10.52 3.82 34.30
C GLU A 151 11.16 4.79 33.30
N ARG A 152 10.62 6.02 33.16
CA ARG A 152 11.14 7.00 32.18
C ARG A 152 12.42 7.70 32.60
N SER A 153 12.79 7.66 33.89
CA SER A 153 13.91 8.46 34.41
C SER A 153 15.30 7.89 34.13
N SER A 154 15.49 6.58 33.93
CA SER A 154 16.83 6.02 33.66
C SER A 154 17.24 6.07 32.18
N LEU A 155 16.27 6.10 31.26
CA LEU A 155 16.51 6.17 29.81
C LEU A 155 16.92 7.58 29.36
N VAL A 156 16.43 8.63 30.04
CA VAL A 156 16.79 10.03 29.75
C VAL A 156 18.25 10.32 30.12
N ASP A 157 18.77 9.68 31.17
CA ASP A 157 20.18 9.84 31.58
C ASP A 157 21.16 9.10 30.66
N LEU A 158 20.73 8.04 29.95
CA LEU A 158 21.54 7.39 28.92
C LEU A 158 21.56 8.21 27.62
N LEU A 159 20.43 8.81 27.24
CA LEU A 159 20.32 9.63 26.03
C LEU A 159 21.06 10.97 26.12
N SER A 160 21.20 11.55 27.31
CA SER A 160 21.96 12.80 27.53
C SER A 160 23.47 12.65 27.31
N THR A 161 24.01 11.43 27.43
CA THR A 161 25.44 11.16 27.14
C THR A 161 25.75 11.04 25.64
N LEU A 162 24.75 10.74 24.80
CA LEU A 162 24.88 10.71 23.34
C LEU A 162 24.92 12.11 22.72
N ASP A 163 24.22 13.08 23.33
CA ASP A 163 24.17 14.48 22.87
C ASP A 163 25.56 15.15 22.93
N VAL A 164 26.36 14.81 23.95
CA VAL A 164 27.73 15.33 24.12
C VAL A 164 28.70 14.78 23.06
N ARG A 165 28.50 13.54 22.59
CA ARG A 165 29.30 12.96 21.49
C ARG A 165 28.88 13.49 20.13
N SER A 166 27.59 13.78 19.95
CA SER A 166 27.06 14.39 18.72
C SER A 166 27.63 15.80 18.49
N MET A 167 27.76 16.63 19.53
CA MET A 167 28.38 17.96 19.38
C MET A 167 29.88 17.92 19.01
N ALA A 168 30.62 16.91 19.48
CA ALA A 168 32.04 16.76 19.15
C ALA A 168 32.26 16.36 17.69
N VAL A 169 31.33 15.60 17.11
CA VAL A 169 31.35 15.20 15.69
C VAL A 169 30.84 16.34 14.80
N GLU A 170 29.87 17.13 15.26
CA GLU A 170 29.41 18.36 14.60
C GLU A 170 30.54 19.41 14.48
N ALA A 171 31.44 19.51 15.45
CA ALA A 171 32.62 20.38 15.39
C ALA A 171 33.70 19.89 14.41
N ALA A 172 33.78 18.58 14.14
CA ALA A 172 34.72 18.01 13.19
C ALA A 172 34.20 18.04 11.74
N LEU A 173 32.88 18.02 11.55
CA LEU A 173 32.22 18.06 10.23
C LEU A 173 31.93 19.48 9.72
N ASN A 174 31.81 20.46 10.62
CA ASN A 174 31.71 21.88 10.26
C ASN A 174 33.08 22.58 10.20
N ALA A 175 34.19 21.85 10.39
CA ALA A 175 35.52 22.35 10.09
C ALA A 175 35.68 22.40 8.57
N ASP A 176 35.41 23.57 8.00
CA ASP A 176 35.47 23.88 6.58
C ASP A 176 36.88 23.57 6.03
N PRO A 177 37.06 22.56 5.15
CA PRO A 177 38.36 22.25 4.56
C PRO A 177 38.80 23.27 3.50
N ASP A 178 37.97 24.29 3.23
CA ASP A 178 38.18 25.30 2.18
C ASP A 178 38.34 26.73 2.74
N GLU A 179 38.85 26.92 3.96
CA GLU A 179 39.45 28.22 4.30
C GLU A 179 40.76 28.35 3.50
N PRO A 180 40.84 29.25 2.51
CA PRO A 180 42.08 29.47 1.79
C PRO A 180 43.11 30.06 2.75
N GLU A 181 44.27 29.41 2.86
CA GLU A 181 45.44 29.98 3.54
C GLU A 181 45.63 31.42 3.02
N GLU A 182 45.61 32.40 3.93
CA GLU A 182 45.85 33.82 3.61
C GLU A 182 47.15 33.95 2.80
N GLU A 183 46.97 34.20 1.51
CA GLU A 183 48.03 34.41 0.54
C GLU A 183 48.85 35.65 0.98
N PRO A 184 50.20 35.56 1.09
CA PRO A 184 51.01 36.70 1.48
C PRO A 184 50.89 37.84 0.45
N PRO A 185 50.95 39.11 0.90
CA PRO A 185 50.64 40.25 0.03
C PRO A 185 51.57 40.32 -1.19
N PRO A 186 51.04 40.63 -2.38
CA PRO A 186 51.81 40.59 -3.62
C PRO A 186 52.87 41.69 -3.67
N ALA A 187 54.06 41.30 -4.13
CA ALA A 187 55.13 42.23 -4.48
C ALA A 187 54.73 43.10 -5.67
N VAL A 188 54.97 44.40 -5.52
CA VAL A 188 54.77 45.44 -6.54
C VAL A 188 55.68 45.18 -7.75
N GLU A 189 55.10 44.97 -8.92
CA GLU A 189 55.82 45.02 -10.21
C GLU A 189 55.32 46.17 -11.12
N PRO A 190 56.21 46.77 -11.93
CA PRO A 190 56.03 48.09 -12.57
C PRO A 190 55.24 48.04 -13.89
N PRO A 191 54.77 49.20 -14.40
CA PRO A 191 53.79 49.27 -15.48
C PRO A 191 54.40 48.94 -16.84
N GLN A 192 53.62 48.28 -17.71
CA GLN A 192 53.94 48.08 -19.12
C GLN A 192 52.91 48.77 -20.02
N ASP A 193 53.47 49.49 -20.99
CA ASP A 193 52.85 50.39 -21.96
C ASP A 193 51.95 49.69 -23.00
N GLU A 194 50.85 50.36 -23.36
CA GLU A 194 50.04 50.10 -24.57
C GLU A 194 50.83 50.36 -25.87
N PRO A 195 50.45 49.69 -26.97
CA PRO A 195 50.22 50.44 -28.22
C PRO A 195 49.00 49.96 -29.05
N PRO A 196 48.62 50.71 -30.12
CA PRO A 196 47.23 50.96 -30.50
C PRO A 196 46.67 50.10 -31.66
N GLN A 197 45.36 50.31 -31.87
CA GLN A 197 44.46 49.83 -32.92
C GLN A 197 44.94 50.10 -34.37
N ASP A 198 44.53 49.24 -35.31
CA ASP A 198 44.11 49.63 -36.67
C ASP A 198 43.30 48.49 -37.36
N GLU A 199 42.18 48.89 -37.99
CA GLU A 199 41.12 48.18 -38.76
C GLU A 199 41.60 47.60 -40.13
N PRO A 200 40.81 46.97 -41.07
CA PRO A 200 39.34 47.05 -41.29
C PRO A 200 38.56 45.83 -41.89
N VAL A 201 37.24 46.07 -41.96
CA VAL A 201 36.10 45.48 -42.68
C VAL A 201 36.33 44.90 -44.08
N MET A 202 35.77 43.71 -44.39
CA MET A 202 35.28 43.24 -45.71
C MET A 202 34.13 42.24 -45.47
N GLU A 203 32.86 42.57 -45.71
CA GLU A 203 32.11 42.60 -46.99
C GLU A 203 31.52 41.24 -47.42
N THR A 204 30.19 41.22 -47.38
CA THR A 204 29.18 40.30 -47.92
C THR A 204 29.49 39.63 -49.26
N ARG A 205 29.20 38.33 -49.37
CA ARG A 205 28.87 37.69 -50.66
C ARG A 205 27.92 36.50 -50.54
N ALA A 206 27.16 36.35 -51.61
CA ALA A 206 25.81 35.79 -51.65
C ALA A 206 25.73 34.29 -51.93
N LEU A 207 24.55 33.78 -51.56
CA LEU A 207 23.87 32.52 -51.89
C LEU A 207 24.07 32.03 -53.34
N LEU A 208 24.37 30.73 -53.49
CA LEU A 208 23.85 29.87 -54.56
C LEU A 208 23.67 28.41 -54.05
N PRO A 209 22.66 27.67 -54.51
CA PRO A 209 22.32 26.32 -54.03
C PRO A 209 23.06 25.22 -54.81
N VAL A 210 23.52 24.19 -54.11
CA VAL A 210 24.12 22.97 -54.70
C VAL A 210 23.04 21.87 -54.76
N PRO A 211 22.86 21.19 -55.91
CA PRO A 211 21.90 20.10 -56.04
C PRO A 211 22.47 18.80 -55.49
N MET A 212 21.75 18.13 -54.60
CA MET A 212 22.05 16.76 -54.16
C MET A 212 21.07 15.79 -54.82
N ASN A 213 21.44 15.30 -56.00
CA ASN A 213 20.99 14.02 -56.53
C ASN A 213 22.26 13.27 -56.89
N ASP A 214 22.61 12.27 -56.08
CA ASP A 214 23.37 11.06 -56.42
C ASP A 214 24.03 10.49 -55.15
N ARG A 215 23.36 9.56 -54.48
CA ARG A 215 24.03 8.57 -53.64
C ARG A 215 23.27 7.26 -53.62
N ARG A 216 23.29 6.61 -54.78
CA ARG A 216 23.23 5.16 -54.91
C ARG A 216 24.62 4.61 -54.52
N GLU A 217 24.63 3.43 -53.91
CA GLU A 217 25.80 2.57 -53.70
C GLU A 217 26.78 2.98 -52.59
N LEU A 218 26.48 2.53 -51.37
CA LEU A 218 27.50 1.94 -50.50
C LEU A 218 26.89 0.72 -49.82
N ALA A 219 27.20 -0.42 -50.43
CA ALA A 219 26.89 -1.75 -49.95
C ALA A 219 27.70 -2.09 -48.70
N SER A 220 27.11 -2.98 -47.90
CA SER A 220 27.80 -4.02 -47.12
C SER A 220 28.91 -3.58 -46.17
N TYR A 221 28.52 -3.26 -44.94
CA TYR A 221 29.34 -3.50 -43.75
C TYR A 221 28.65 -4.56 -42.89
N SER A 222 28.77 -5.82 -43.33
CA SER A 222 28.46 -6.99 -42.50
C SER A 222 29.64 -7.22 -41.57
N HIS A 223 29.52 -6.76 -40.32
CA HIS A 223 30.45 -7.12 -39.26
C HIS A 223 30.16 -8.56 -38.83
N SER A 224 30.91 -9.49 -39.41
CA SER A 224 31.03 -10.87 -38.95
C SER A 224 31.78 -10.87 -37.62
N TYR A 225 31.05 -11.02 -36.51
CA TYR A 225 31.64 -11.57 -35.30
C TYR A 225 31.89 -13.05 -35.57
N GLU A 226 33.16 -13.41 -35.77
CA GLU A 226 33.60 -14.78 -35.59
C GLU A 226 33.47 -15.10 -34.09
N GLU A 227 32.38 -15.77 -33.76
CA GLU A 227 32.14 -16.37 -32.46
C GLU A 227 33.13 -17.53 -32.31
N GLU A 228 34.26 -17.24 -31.67
CA GLU A 228 35.23 -18.23 -31.24
C GLU A 228 34.53 -19.16 -30.23
N ALA A 229 34.00 -20.27 -30.76
CA ALA A 229 33.35 -21.31 -29.98
C ALA A 229 34.38 -21.95 -29.04
N VAL A 230 34.50 -21.39 -27.83
CA VAL A 230 35.13 -22.06 -26.70
C VAL A 230 34.32 -23.31 -26.42
N LEU A 231 34.88 -24.46 -26.79
CA LEU A 231 34.35 -25.79 -26.52
C LEU A 231 34.38 -26.02 -25.00
N VAL A 232 33.36 -25.53 -24.29
CA VAL A 232 33.18 -25.83 -22.87
C VAL A 232 32.83 -27.31 -22.76
N GLU A 233 33.76 -28.10 -22.22
CA GLU A 233 33.54 -29.51 -21.93
C GLU A 233 32.27 -29.66 -21.07
N PRO A 234 31.37 -30.61 -21.40
CA PRO A 234 30.17 -30.83 -20.63
C PRO A 234 30.54 -31.22 -19.19
N PRO A 235 29.88 -30.66 -18.16
CA PRO A 235 30.18 -31.00 -16.78
C PRO A 235 30.02 -32.51 -16.55
N PRO A 236 30.88 -33.14 -15.74
CA PRO A 236 30.83 -34.56 -15.50
C PRO A 236 29.44 -34.96 -15.00
N ARG A 237 28.84 -35.97 -15.65
CA ARG A 237 27.56 -36.56 -15.26
C ARG A 237 27.58 -36.85 -13.76
N ARG A 238 26.79 -36.07 -13.01
CA ARG A 238 26.54 -36.29 -11.58
C ARG A 238 26.21 -37.76 -11.36
N ALA A 239 27.03 -38.43 -10.55
CA ALA A 239 26.81 -39.80 -10.12
C ALA A 239 25.37 -39.96 -9.58
N ALA A 240 24.77 -41.10 -9.93
CA ALA A 240 23.40 -41.46 -9.63
C ALA A 240 22.98 -41.06 -8.22
N ARG A 241 21.88 -40.31 -8.13
CA ARG A 241 21.21 -39.98 -6.86
C ARG A 241 20.98 -41.30 -6.09
N PRO A 242 21.40 -41.39 -4.81
CA PRO A 242 21.07 -42.54 -3.99
C PRO A 242 19.56 -42.67 -3.84
N ALA A 243 19.07 -43.91 -3.89
CA ALA A 243 17.65 -44.24 -3.79
C ALA A 243 17.00 -43.58 -2.55
N PRO A 244 15.74 -43.12 -2.67
CA PRO A 244 15.03 -42.48 -1.57
C PRO A 244 14.92 -43.44 -0.38
N ARG A 245 15.40 -43.00 0.79
CA ARG A 245 15.23 -43.73 2.06
C ARG A 245 13.73 -43.87 2.37
N PRO A 246 13.29 -45.03 2.91
CA PRO A 246 11.90 -45.23 3.31
C PRO A 246 11.48 -44.18 4.34
N ARG A 247 10.37 -43.48 4.05
CA ARG A 247 9.76 -42.51 4.96
C ARG A 247 9.41 -43.18 6.29
N ALA A 248 9.87 -42.58 7.38
CA ALA A 248 9.43 -42.95 8.72
C ALA A 248 7.89 -42.77 8.84
N PRO A 249 7.21 -43.63 9.62
CA PRO A 249 5.77 -43.56 9.79
C PRO A 249 5.35 -42.21 10.40
N ALA A 250 4.25 -41.66 9.88
CA ALA A 250 3.69 -40.40 10.33
C ALA A 250 3.41 -40.42 11.85
N PRO A 251 3.72 -39.34 12.59
CA PRO A 251 3.39 -39.25 14.00
C PRO A 251 1.87 -39.30 14.18
N GLN A 252 1.41 -40.20 15.05
CA GLN A 252 0.01 -40.35 15.38
C GLN A 252 -0.52 -39.06 16.02
N HIS A 253 -1.58 -38.51 15.42
CA HIS A 253 -2.30 -37.35 15.95
C HIS A 253 -2.83 -37.66 17.36
N ARG A 254 -2.21 -37.09 18.38
CA ARG A 254 -2.78 -37.04 19.74
C ARG A 254 -3.85 -35.94 19.76
N PRO A 255 -5.11 -36.24 20.14
CA PRO A 255 -6.11 -35.20 20.32
C PRO A 255 -5.71 -34.29 21.49
N PRO A 256 -5.95 -32.97 21.40
CA PRO A 256 -5.63 -32.03 22.46
C PRO A 256 -6.48 -32.33 23.72
N PRO A 257 -5.94 -32.13 24.93
CA PRO A 257 -6.69 -32.36 26.15
C PRO A 257 -7.86 -31.36 26.29
N PRO A 258 -8.96 -31.74 26.97
CA PRO A 258 -10.15 -30.92 27.11
C PRO A 258 -9.83 -29.65 27.91
N VAL A 259 -10.09 -28.49 27.29
CA VAL A 259 -9.98 -27.17 27.90
C VAL A 259 -11.03 -27.06 29.01
N LYS A 260 -10.58 -27.02 30.27
CA LYS A 260 -11.44 -26.73 31.42
C LYS A 260 -11.90 -25.27 31.34
N THR A 261 -13.13 -25.04 30.92
CA THR A 261 -13.82 -23.74 31.01
C THR A 261 -13.88 -23.29 32.47
N ARG A 262 -13.03 -22.33 32.84
CA ARG A 262 -13.11 -21.63 34.13
C ARG A 262 -14.41 -20.81 34.16
N LYS A 263 -15.29 -21.12 35.12
CA LYS A 263 -16.48 -20.32 35.43
C LYS A 263 -16.06 -18.89 35.79
N ARG A 264 -16.43 -17.95 34.92
CA ARG A 264 -16.26 -16.50 35.10
C ARG A 264 -17.15 -16.03 36.26
N VAL A 265 -16.53 -15.76 37.41
CA VAL A 265 -17.16 -15.12 38.57
C VAL A 265 -17.53 -13.68 38.20
N LYS A 266 -18.79 -13.29 38.39
CA LYS A 266 -19.28 -11.92 38.14
C LYS A 266 -18.70 -10.97 39.21
N PRO A 267 -18.10 -9.83 38.84
CA PRO A 267 -17.66 -8.85 39.81
C PRO A 267 -18.85 -8.16 40.49
N GLN A 268 -18.76 -8.07 41.81
CA GLN A 268 -19.73 -7.53 42.74
C GLN A 268 -19.75 -5.99 42.62
N ARG A 269 -20.94 -5.42 42.40
CA ARG A 269 -21.21 -3.96 42.34
C ARG A 269 -20.70 -3.27 43.61
N GLN A 270 -19.67 -2.43 43.49
CA GLN A 270 -19.26 -1.53 44.56
C GLN A 270 -20.16 -0.29 44.62
N THR A 271 -20.52 0.04 45.85
CA THR A 271 -21.45 1.08 46.27
C THR A 271 -20.85 2.49 46.19
N LYS A 272 -21.73 3.40 45.78
CA LYS A 272 -21.63 4.86 45.66
C LYS A 272 -21.02 5.57 46.90
N PRO A 273 -20.07 6.50 46.75
CA PRO A 273 -19.61 7.36 47.85
C PRO A 273 -20.56 8.55 48.10
N PRO A 274 -20.63 9.07 49.35
CA PRO A 274 -21.55 10.14 49.76
C PRO A 274 -21.10 11.56 49.35
N PRO A 275 -22.01 12.56 49.37
CA PRO A 275 -21.75 13.90 48.86
C PRO A 275 -21.04 14.78 49.89
N ARG A 276 -20.03 15.54 49.44
CA ARG A 276 -19.29 16.51 50.25
C ARG A 276 -20.01 17.85 50.32
N GLU A 277 -20.18 18.30 51.55
CA GLU A 277 -20.64 19.62 52.00
C GLU A 277 -20.01 20.79 51.26
N GLN A 278 -20.87 21.73 50.84
CA GLN A 278 -20.53 23.04 50.32
C GLN A 278 -20.38 24.03 51.49
N ALA A 279 -19.24 24.72 51.55
CA ALA A 279 -19.05 25.91 52.37
C ALA A 279 -19.25 27.19 51.52
N PRO A 280 -19.82 28.27 52.09
CA PRO A 280 -20.20 29.46 51.33
C PRO A 280 -19.07 30.50 51.28
N ARG A 281 -18.85 31.13 50.11
CA ARG A 281 -18.10 32.39 50.01
C ARG A 281 -18.83 33.41 49.13
N ARG A 282 -19.43 34.36 49.84
CA ARG A 282 -19.54 35.81 49.61
C ARG A 282 -19.40 36.37 48.17
N ALA A 283 -20.53 36.91 47.71
CA ALA A 283 -20.77 38.28 47.23
C ALA A 283 -19.66 39.06 46.49
N ALA A 284 -19.93 39.42 45.23
CA ALA A 284 -19.79 40.78 44.69
C ALA A 284 -20.48 40.94 43.31
N GLU A 285 -21.55 41.73 43.32
CA GLU A 285 -22.09 42.68 42.31
C GLU A 285 -22.38 42.36 40.83
N PRO A 286 -23.41 43.05 40.26
CA PRO A 286 -23.96 42.77 38.93
C PRO A 286 -23.47 43.77 37.87
N ARG A 287 -23.23 43.28 36.65
CA ARG A 287 -23.27 44.12 35.44
C ARG A 287 -24.14 43.49 34.37
N ALA A 288 -25.35 44.01 34.29
CA ALA A 288 -26.25 43.86 33.17
C ALA A 288 -25.57 44.33 31.88
N ARG A 289 -25.46 43.44 30.89
CA ARG A 289 -25.30 43.81 29.48
C ARG A 289 -26.43 43.15 28.70
N GLN A 290 -27.37 44.00 28.29
CA GLN A 290 -28.44 43.71 27.34
C GLN A 290 -27.83 43.11 26.06
N LYS A 291 -28.24 41.90 25.71
CA LYS A 291 -28.02 41.33 24.38
C LYS A 291 -29.18 41.76 23.48
N ALA A 292 -28.89 42.57 22.47
CA ALA A 292 -29.82 42.89 21.39
C ALA A 292 -29.98 41.68 20.45
N PRO A 293 -31.18 41.39 19.93
CA PRO A 293 -31.41 40.27 19.02
C PRO A 293 -30.98 40.64 17.59
N ILE A 294 -29.76 40.25 17.19
CA ILE A 294 -29.34 40.23 15.79
C ILE A 294 -29.63 38.82 15.25
N ALA A 295 -30.90 38.47 15.05
CA ALA A 295 -31.29 37.13 14.58
C ALA A 295 -32.22 37.12 13.35
N GLY A 296 -32.70 38.28 12.89
CA GLY A 296 -33.66 38.32 11.78
C GLY A 296 -33.03 38.30 10.37
N ARG A 297 -31.96 39.07 10.16
CA ARG A 297 -31.41 39.27 8.79
C ARG A 297 -30.56 38.11 8.28
N GLN A 298 -29.82 37.44 9.15
CA GLN A 298 -28.97 36.31 8.72
C GLN A 298 -29.79 35.08 8.34
N LEU A 299 -30.93 34.85 9.01
CA LEU A 299 -31.82 33.74 8.67
C LEU A 299 -32.49 33.94 7.29
N ALA A 300 -32.87 35.16 6.95
CA ALA A 300 -33.46 35.47 5.65
C ALA A 300 -32.48 35.27 4.49
N ILE A 301 -31.20 35.63 4.69
CA ILE A 301 -30.14 35.41 3.69
C ILE A 301 -29.88 33.90 3.51
N LEU A 302 -29.84 33.14 4.60
CA LEU A 302 -29.61 31.70 4.55
C LEU A 302 -30.72 30.96 3.77
N ILE A 303 -31.99 31.32 4.01
CA ILE A 303 -33.14 30.74 3.30
C ILE A 303 -33.08 31.08 1.80
N GLY A 304 -32.68 32.31 1.44
CA GLY A 304 -32.50 32.71 0.04
C GLY A 304 -31.43 31.89 -0.69
N VAL A 305 -30.27 31.68 -0.05
CA VAL A 305 -29.17 30.90 -0.63
C VAL A 305 -29.57 29.44 -0.85
N VAL A 306 -30.25 28.82 0.12
CA VAL A 306 -30.72 27.43 0.00
C VAL A 306 -31.75 27.29 -1.12
N GLY A 307 -32.65 28.27 -1.28
CA GLY A 307 -33.64 28.27 -2.37
C GLY A 307 -33.00 28.32 -3.76
N VAL A 308 -32.02 29.20 -3.97
CA VAL A 308 -31.31 29.30 -5.27
C VAL A 308 -30.55 28.01 -5.59
N LEU A 309 -29.94 27.39 -4.60
CA LEU A 309 -29.18 26.16 -4.76
C LEU A 309 -30.09 24.98 -5.14
N ALA A 310 -31.29 24.90 -4.56
CA ALA A 310 -32.28 23.89 -4.92
C ALA A 310 -32.77 24.02 -6.38
N VAL A 311 -33.01 25.26 -6.86
CA VAL A 311 -33.42 25.51 -8.25
C VAL A 311 -32.31 25.13 -9.24
N ALA A 312 -31.05 25.47 -8.94
CA ALA A 312 -29.91 25.09 -9.77
C ALA A 312 -29.76 23.57 -9.89
N LEU A 313 -29.97 22.84 -8.79
CA LEU A 313 -29.86 21.38 -8.76
C LEU A 313 -30.97 20.72 -9.61
N ILE A 314 -32.20 21.23 -9.56
CA ILE A 314 -33.30 20.76 -10.41
C ILE A 314 -33.00 21.01 -11.90
N ALA A 315 -32.47 22.18 -12.26
CA ALA A 315 -32.15 22.52 -13.64
C ALA A 315 -31.04 21.61 -14.22
N VAL A 316 -30.00 21.33 -13.45
CA VAL A 316 -28.92 20.39 -13.87
C VAL A 316 -29.47 18.97 -14.03
N THR A 317 -30.33 18.54 -13.12
CA THR A 317 -30.94 17.20 -13.19
C THR A 317 -31.83 17.06 -14.42
N ALA A 318 -32.63 18.09 -14.75
CA ALA A 318 -33.44 18.11 -15.96
C ALA A 318 -32.59 18.11 -17.24
N TYR A 319 -31.46 18.81 -17.25
CA TYR A 319 -30.54 18.85 -18.40
C TYR A 319 -29.90 17.49 -18.70
N ILE A 320 -29.52 16.73 -17.66
CA ILE A 320 -28.95 15.38 -17.81
C ILE A 320 -30.00 14.38 -18.32
N LEU A 321 -31.28 14.59 -17.98
CA LEU A 321 -32.39 13.72 -18.38
C LEU A 321 -32.99 14.05 -19.75
N LEU A 322 -32.56 15.14 -20.42
CA LEU A 322 -32.98 15.39 -21.79
C LEU A 322 -32.25 14.41 -22.74
N PRO A 323 -32.96 13.51 -23.44
CA PRO A 323 -32.34 12.56 -24.36
C PRO A 323 -31.72 13.29 -25.55
N GLY A 324 -30.39 13.32 -25.58
CA GLY A 324 -29.59 13.79 -26.71
C GLY A 324 -29.81 12.89 -27.93
N ARG A 325 -30.56 13.43 -28.88
CA ARG A 325 -30.84 12.92 -30.23
C ARG A 325 -29.52 12.57 -30.93
N SER A 326 -29.22 11.28 -31.05
CA SER A 326 -28.08 10.75 -31.80
C SER A 326 -28.59 10.24 -33.14
N ASP A 327 -28.59 11.12 -34.16
CA ASP A 327 -28.78 10.74 -35.55
C ASP A 327 -27.46 10.12 -36.07
N GLN A 328 -27.34 8.79 -36.03
CA GLN A 328 -26.25 8.06 -36.66
C GLN A 328 -26.83 7.20 -37.81
N PRO A 329 -26.46 7.44 -39.08
CA PRO A 329 -27.00 6.68 -40.20
C PRO A 329 -26.45 5.26 -40.24
N ALA A 330 -27.34 4.30 -40.42
CA ALA A 330 -27.05 2.87 -40.57
C ALA A 330 -26.31 2.60 -41.89
N VAL A 331 -25.18 1.90 -41.82
CA VAL A 331 -24.48 1.33 -42.99
C VAL A 331 -24.83 -0.15 -43.07
N ALA A 332 -25.29 -0.56 -44.25
CA ALA A 332 -25.74 -1.91 -44.56
C ALA A 332 -24.56 -2.90 -44.66
N THR A 333 -24.73 -4.08 -44.07
CA THR A 333 -23.77 -5.19 -44.09
C THR A 333 -24.10 -6.17 -45.23
N THR A 334 -23.12 -6.45 -46.09
CA THR A 334 -23.16 -7.51 -47.11
C THR A 334 -22.62 -8.82 -46.53
N PRO A 335 -23.24 -9.99 -46.75
CA PRO A 335 -22.73 -11.27 -46.25
C PRO A 335 -21.69 -11.87 -47.19
N ALA A 336 -20.55 -12.32 -46.64
CA ALA A 336 -19.54 -13.09 -47.34
C ALA A 336 -19.43 -14.53 -46.78
N THR A 337 -19.25 -15.45 -47.73
CA THR A 337 -19.16 -16.92 -47.73
C THR A 337 -18.14 -17.50 -46.72
N PRO A 338 -18.38 -18.72 -46.18
CA PRO A 338 -17.53 -19.31 -45.13
C PRO A 338 -16.20 -19.82 -45.69
N ALA A 339 -15.10 -19.42 -45.04
CA ALA A 339 -13.77 -19.97 -45.25
C ALA A 339 -13.26 -20.67 -43.97
N VAL A 340 -12.52 -21.73 -44.22
CA VAL A 340 -11.98 -22.78 -43.35
C VAL A 340 -11.22 -22.26 -42.12
N ALA A 341 -11.34 -23.01 -41.02
CA ALA A 341 -10.74 -22.79 -39.71
C ALA A 341 -9.19 -22.66 -39.72
N ALA A 342 -8.69 -21.60 -39.07
CA ALA A 342 -7.53 -21.58 -38.16
C ALA A 342 -7.03 -20.14 -37.90
N SER A 343 -7.58 -19.44 -36.90
CA SER A 343 -6.91 -18.40 -36.09
C SER A 343 -7.87 -17.96 -34.98
N SER A 344 -7.39 -17.87 -33.73
CA SER A 344 -8.17 -17.26 -32.64
C SER A 344 -8.65 -15.86 -33.06
N PRO A 345 -9.88 -15.45 -32.69
CA PRO A 345 -10.46 -14.21 -33.16
C PRO A 345 -9.72 -13.02 -32.53
N ALA A 346 -8.68 -12.53 -33.20
CA ALA A 346 -8.01 -11.24 -32.95
C ALA A 346 -8.92 -10.02 -33.22
N GLY A 347 -10.25 -10.21 -33.20
CA GLY A 347 -11.23 -9.32 -33.81
C GLY A 347 -11.61 -8.08 -33.00
N ASP A 348 -11.25 -7.99 -31.72
CA ASP A 348 -11.73 -6.91 -30.84
C ASP A 348 -10.63 -6.19 -30.05
N LEU A 349 -9.38 -6.25 -30.51
CA LEU A 349 -8.33 -5.43 -29.92
C LEU A 349 -8.52 -3.96 -30.30
N PRO A 350 -8.25 -3.01 -29.39
CA PRO A 350 -8.33 -1.59 -29.69
C PRO A 350 -7.36 -1.23 -30.83
N PRO A 351 -7.64 -0.20 -31.65
CA PRO A 351 -6.73 0.24 -32.71
C PRO A 351 -5.34 0.61 -32.15
N LEU A 352 -4.30 0.55 -32.98
CA LEU A 352 -2.97 0.99 -32.57
C LEU A 352 -2.98 2.47 -32.20
N THR A 353 -2.35 2.80 -31.08
CA THR A 353 -2.12 4.19 -30.68
C THR A 353 -1.11 4.81 -31.64
N ASN A 354 -1.30 6.05 -32.08
CA ASN A 354 -0.30 6.74 -32.90
C ASN A 354 1.04 6.82 -32.16
N GLY A 355 2.14 6.52 -32.85
CA GLY A 355 3.48 6.47 -32.24
C GLY A 355 3.81 5.14 -31.55
N THR A 356 2.97 4.11 -31.66
CA THR A 356 3.29 2.77 -31.11
C THR A 356 4.44 2.13 -31.88
N ILE A 357 5.54 1.85 -31.18
CA ILE A 357 6.67 1.06 -31.70
C ILE A 357 6.49 -0.44 -31.43
N HIS A 358 5.92 -0.79 -30.27
CA HIS A 358 5.68 -2.18 -29.88
C HIS A 358 4.33 -2.30 -29.18
N ARG A 359 3.61 -3.39 -29.46
CA ARG A 359 2.34 -3.72 -28.79
C ARG A 359 2.45 -5.08 -28.12
N PHE A 360 2.07 -5.13 -26.85
CA PHE A 360 2.04 -6.34 -26.05
C PHE A 360 0.61 -6.58 -25.55
N VAL A 361 0.11 -7.79 -25.74
CA VAL A 361 -1.19 -8.20 -25.18
C VAL A 361 -0.89 -8.97 -23.90
N LEU A 362 -1.24 -8.37 -22.76
CA LEU A 362 -1.06 -8.99 -21.44
C LEU A 362 -2.17 -9.98 -21.16
N PHE A 363 -3.41 -9.60 -21.48
CA PHE A 363 -4.59 -10.43 -21.29
C PHE A 363 -5.49 -10.31 -22.52
N ASP A 364 -5.98 -11.44 -23.02
CA ASP A 364 -6.93 -11.52 -24.14
C ASP A 364 -8.16 -12.40 -23.81
N GLY A 365 -8.33 -12.75 -22.54
CA GLY A 365 -9.37 -13.69 -22.09
C GLY A 365 -8.88 -15.11 -21.82
N SER A 366 -7.68 -15.48 -22.28
CA SER A 366 -7.26 -16.89 -22.32
C SER A 366 -6.43 -17.33 -21.11
N ASP A 367 -5.67 -16.43 -20.50
CA ASP A 367 -4.71 -16.76 -19.44
C ASP A 367 -5.16 -16.24 -18.07
N PRO A 368 -5.69 -17.11 -17.19
CA PRO A 368 -6.11 -16.71 -15.86
C PRO A 368 -4.94 -16.49 -14.89
N THR A 369 -3.76 -17.03 -15.20
CA THR A 369 -2.61 -17.00 -14.28
C THR A 369 -1.95 -15.62 -14.18
N LEU A 370 -2.29 -14.72 -15.11
CA LEU A 370 -1.84 -13.33 -15.10
C LEU A 370 -2.38 -12.55 -13.89
N PHE A 371 -3.54 -12.92 -13.34
CA PHE A 371 -4.14 -12.18 -12.25
C PHE A 371 -3.71 -12.74 -10.89
N ASP A 372 -3.02 -11.90 -10.11
CA ASP A 372 -2.87 -12.13 -8.68
C ASP A 372 -4.10 -11.57 -7.96
N SER A 373 -4.86 -12.47 -7.35
CA SER A 373 -6.11 -12.17 -6.66
C SER A 373 -5.98 -12.50 -5.18
N ASP A 374 -6.30 -11.54 -4.32
CA ASP A 374 -6.47 -11.79 -2.90
C ASP A 374 -7.58 -12.86 -2.71
N PRO A 375 -7.44 -13.84 -1.79
CA PRO A 375 -8.49 -14.82 -1.51
C PRO A 375 -9.86 -14.21 -1.20
N SER A 376 -9.88 -12.97 -0.70
CA SER A 376 -11.09 -12.21 -0.41
C SER A 376 -11.70 -11.49 -1.62
N ASN A 377 -11.03 -11.49 -2.77
CA ASN A 377 -11.52 -10.91 -4.01
C ASN A 377 -11.21 -11.82 -5.20
N PRO A 378 -12.02 -12.88 -5.40
CA PRO A 378 -11.75 -13.84 -6.44
C PRO A 378 -11.95 -13.21 -7.82
N VAL A 379 -10.89 -13.19 -8.63
CA VAL A 379 -11.02 -12.99 -10.07
C VAL A 379 -11.70 -14.23 -10.64
N ARG A 380 -12.86 -14.05 -11.26
CA ARG A 380 -13.63 -15.14 -11.87
C ARG A 380 -13.54 -15.05 -13.38
N PHE A 381 -13.29 -16.15 -14.05
CA PHE A 381 -13.22 -16.19 -15.50
C PHE A 381 -14.54 -16.74 -16.06
N ASP A 382 -15.15 -15.98 -16.98
CA ASP A 382 -16.38 -16.36 -17.69
C ASP A 382 -16.10 -16.41 -19.20
N GLY A 383 -15.57 -17.55 -19.65
CA GLY A 383 -15.11 -17.71 -21.03
C GLY A 383 -13.89 -16.83 -21.32
N SER A 384 -14.06 -15.80 -22.14
CA SER A 384 -12.98 -14.90 -22.57
C SER A 384 -12.89 -13.61 -21.77
N THR A 385 -13.54 -13.53 -20.60
CA THR A 385 -13.53 -12.32 -19.77
C THR A 385 -13.17 -12.66 -18.33
N ALA A 386 -12.48 -11.73 -17.67
CA ALA A 386 -12.18 -11.79 -16.25
C ALA A 386 -13.09 -10.82 -15.49
N ARG A 387 -13.93 -11.35 -14.60
CA ARG A 387 -14.73 -10.57 -13.66
C ARG A 387 -13.89 -10.28 -12.41
N ILE A 388 -13.67 -9.01 -12.15
CA ILE A 388 -12.99 -8.50 -10.96
C ILE A 388 -14.05 -7.82 -10.09
N ALA A 389 -14.21 -8.26 -8.85
CA ALA A 389 -15.12 -7.65 -7.89
C ALA A 389 -14.34 -6.77 -6.89
N THR A 390 -15.05 -6.12 -5.97
CA THR A 390 -14.47 -5.58 -4.75
C THR A 390 -14.99 -6.37 -3.56
N SER A 391 -14.25 -6.35 -2.46
CA SER A 391 -14.71 -6.86 -1.18
C SER A 391 -14.21 -5.97 -0.03
N PRO A 392 -14.77 -6.10 1.18
CA PRO A 392 -14.30 -5.32 2.33
C PRO A 392 -12.81 -5.55 2.67
N ALA A 393 -12.23 -6.66 2.21
CA ALA A 393 -10.85 -7.03 2.47
C ALA A 393 -9.92 -6.79 1.26
N SER A 394 -10.45 -6.57 0.05
CA SER A 394 -9.65 -6.25 -1.11
C SER A 394 -10.37 -5.34 -2.10
N ALA A 395 -9.66 -4.28 -2.52
CA ALA A 395 -10.19 -3.25 -3.40
C ALA A 395 -10.24 -3.66 -4.88
N GLY A 396 -9.58 -4.75 -5.28
CA GLY A 396 -9.39 -5.08 -6.69
C GLY A 396 -8.43 -6.25 -6.94
N ALA A 397 -7.89 -6.32 -8.16
CA ALA A 397 -6.96 -7.35 -8.59
C ALA A 397 -5.69 -6.74 -9.20
N ARG A 398 -4.63 -7.54 -9.29
CA ARG A 398 -3.37 -7.15 -9.91
C ARG A 398 -3.09 -8.02 -11.12
N ALA A 399 -2.92 -7.44 -12.28
CA ALA A 399 -2.45 -8.15 -13.47
C ALA A 399 -0.92 -8.07 -13.51
N MET A 400 -0.26 -9.22 -13.41
CA MET A 400 1.19 -9.35 -13.36
C MET A 400 1.83 -9.06 -14.72
N ILE A 401 2.91 -8.29 -14.74
CA ILE A 401 3.75 -8.09 -15.92
C ILE A 401 5.01 -8.93 -15.74
N GLY A 402 5.22 -9.88 -16.66
CA GLY A 402 6.40 -10.74 -16.60
C GLY A 402 7.71 -9.94 -16.72
N PRO A 403 8.81 -10.39 -16.10
CA PRO A 403 10.06 -9.64 -15.99
C PRO A 403 10.68 -9.28 -17.35
N GLY A 404 10.47 -10.13 -18.37
CA GLY A 404 10.96 -9.88 -19.74
C GLY A 404 10.23 -8.72 -20.43
N LEU A 405 8.93 -8.55 -20.19
CA LEU A 405 8.18 -7.39 -20.68
C LEU A 405 8.50 -6.17 -19.82
N ALA A 406 8.51 -6.32 -18.50
CA ALA A 406 8.89 -5.28 -17.55
C ALA A 406 10.18 -4.57 -18.01
N ALA A 407 11.28 -5.31 -18.24
CA ALA A 407 12.55 -4.76 -18.70
C ALA A 407 12.45 -3.92 -19.99
N ARG A 408 11.52 -4.24 -20.90
CA ARG A 408 11.31 -3.51 -22.16
C ARG A 408 10.47 -2.24 -22.00
N LEU A 409 9.75 -2.09 -20.89
CA LEU A 409 8.94 -0.90 -20.63
C LEU A 409 9.79 0.23 -20.01
N GLY A 410 10.90 -0.08 -19.33
CA GLY A 410 11.69 0.88 -18.57
C GLY A 410 12.27 1.99 -19.43
N GLY A 411 12.11 3.25 -18.99
CA GLY A 411 12.58 4.44 -19.72
C GLY A 411 11.64 4.91 -20.84
N HIS A 412 10.69 4.09 -21.27
CA HIS A 412 9.77 4.39 -22.37
C HIS A 412 8.44 4.99 -21.89
N THR A 413 7.78 5.70 -22.80
CA THR A 413 6.38 6.10 -22.60
C THR A 413 5.49 4.94 -23.01
N VAL A 414 4.59 4.51 -22.13
CA VAL A 414 3.66 3.41 -22.41
C VAL A 414 2.23 3.92 -22.37
N ASN A 415 1.38 3.35 -23.23
CA ASN A 415 -0.06 3.49 -23.19
C ASN A 415 -0.69 2.14 -22.79
N VAL A 416 -1.14 2.06 -21.55
CA VAL A 416 -1.87 0.90 -21.02
C VAL A 416 -3.34 1.05 -21.35
N ILE A 417 -3.89 0.08 -22.08
CA ILE A 417 -5.28 0.06 -22.52
C ILE A 417 -5.99 -1.13 -21.85
N VAL A 418 -6.99 -0.83 -21.03
CA VAL A 418 -7.85 -1.82 -20.40
C VAL A 418 -9.20 -1.80 -21.09
N VAL A 419 -9.61 -2.92 -21.70
CA VAL A 419 -10.92 -3.07 -22.34
C VAL A 419 -11.88 -3.67 -21.33
N ALA A 420 -12.80 -2.85 -20.82
CA ALA A 420 -13.65 -3.19 -19.68
C ALA A 420 -15.11 -2.78 -19.89
N ARG A 421 -16.00 -3.40 -19.11
CA ARG A 421 -17.41 -3.01 -18.97
C ARG A 421 -17.93 -3.19 -17.55
N ILE A 422 -19.12 -2.68 -17.30
CA ILE A 422 -19.90 -2.98 -16.09
C ILE A 422 -20.16 -4.49 -16.04
N ALA A 423 -19.91 -5.16 -14.89
CA ALA A 423 -20.26 -6.57 -14.74
C ALA A 423 -21.78 -6.78 -14.80
N LYS A 424 -22.23 -7.89 -15.39
CA LYS A 424 -23.67 -8.19 -15.52
C LYS A 424 -24.42 -8.21 -14.17
N GLU A 425 -23.73 -8.62 -13.12
CA GLU A 425 -24.26 -8.71 -11.75
C GLU A 425 -23.44 -7.79 -10.84
N ASN A 426 -24.13 -6.97 -10.02
CA ASN A 426 -23.49 -6.01 -9.11
C ASN A 426 -22.45 -5.16 -9.82
N GLY A 427 -22.83 -4.56 -10.94
CA GLY A 427 -21.92 -3.81 -11.78
C GLY A 427 -21.39 -2.53 -11.13
N ALA A 428 -20.07 -2.34 -11.17
CA ALA A 428 -19.43 -1.10 -10.75
C ALA A 428 -19.67 0.01 -11.79
N ALA A 429 -20.10 1.19 -11.35
CA ALA A 429 -20.33 2.34 -12.24
C ALA A 429 -19.03 2.92 -12.83
N ASN A 430 -17.90 2.67 -12.16
CA ASN A 430 -16.59 3.18 -12.51
C ASN A 430 -15.51 2.11 -12.32
N LEU A 431 -14.40 2.28 -13.03
CA LEU A 431 -13.17 1.53 -12.88
C LEU A 431 -12.06 2.53 -12.62
N ARG A 432 -11.12 2.21 -11.73
CA ARG A 432 -9.82 2.87 -11.71
C ARG A 432 -8.68 1.87 -11.86
N PHE A 433 -7.61 2.28 -12.52
CA PHE A 433 -6.40 1.46 -12.60
C PHE A 433 -5.14 2.31 -12.63
N ALA A 434 -4.01 1.69 -12.29
CA ALA A 434 -2.68 2.29 -12.32
C ALA A 434 -1.65 1.23 -12.73
N LEU A 435 -0.54 1.68 -13.32
CA LEU A 435 0.63 0.83 -13.60
C LEU A 435 1.63 1.01 -12.46
N GLN A 436 1.98 -0.09 -11.79
CA GLN A 436 3.05 -0.16 -10.81
C GLN A 436 4.29 -0.78 -11.49
N SER A 437 5.41 -0.07 -11.45
CA SER A 437 6.72 -0.51 -11.94
C SER A 437 7.70 -0.51 -10.77
N GLY A 438 7.99 -1.68 -10.19
CA GLY A 438 8.70 -1.79 -8.91
C GLY A 438 8.03 -0.99 -7.78
N LEU A 439 8.71 0.03 -7.26
CA LEU A 439 8.18 0.95 -6.24
C LEU A 439 7.43 2.15 -6.80
N ALA A 440 7.61 2.47 -8.08
CA ALA A 440 6.93 3.58 -8.72
C ALA A 440 5.51 3.17 -9.11
N VAL A 441 4.54 4.06 -8.87
CA VAL A 441 3.14 3.86 -9.28
C VAL A 441 2.75 5.06 -10.12
N SER A 442 2.16 4.80 -11.29
CA SER A 442 1.59 5.84 -12.13
C SER A 442 0.47 6.59 -11.39
N TYR A 443 0.01 7.69 -11.97
CA TYR A 443 -1.26 8.27 -11.54
C TYR A 443 -2.41 7.29 -11.79
N TRP A 444 -3.47 7.41 -10.99
CA TRP A 444 -4.69 6.61 -11.15
C TRP A 444 -5.53 7.13 -12.31
N LYS A 445 -5.87 6.25 -13.26
CA LYS A 445 -6.85 6.51 -14.31
C LYS A 445 -8.21 6.03 -13.85
N THR A 446 -9.16 6.94 -13.68
CA THR A 446 -10.57 6.60 -13.41
C THR A 446 -11.40 6.79 -14.67
N ALA A 447 -12.29 5.84 -14.96
CA ALA A 447 -13.24 5.93 -16.06
C ALA A 447 -14.63 5.43 -15.63
N ARG A 448 -15.67 6.01 -16.24
CA ARG A 448 -17.03 5.50 -16.12
C ARG A 448 -17.18 4.30 -17.04
N LEU A 449 -17.77 3.24 -16.52
CA LEU A 449 -18.01 2.01 -17.28
C LEU A 449 -19.39 2.06 -17.95
N THR A 450 -19.53 1.34 -19.05
CA THR A 450 -20.80 1.13 -19.78
C THR A 450 -21.17 -0.35 -19.80
N SER A 451 -22.37 -0.69 -20.27
CA SER A 451 -22.78 -2.09 -20.49
C SER A 451 -21.96 -2.77 -21.60
N ASP A 452 -21.42 -1.99 -22.53
CA ASP A 452 -20.57 -2.46 -23.61
C ASP A 452 -19.09 -2.33 -23.22
N PHE A 453 -18.27 -3.22 -23.79
CA PHE A 453 -16.83 -3.17 -23.63
C PHE A 453 -16.27 -1.91 -24.29
N ALA A 454 -15.59 -1.08 -23.50
CA ALA A 454 -14.94 0.14 -23.97
C ALA A 454 -13.46 0.14 -23.58
N PRO A 455 -12.57 0.64 -24.45
CA PRO A 455 -11.16 0.80 -24.12
C PRO A 455 -10.95 2.01 -23.22
N ILE A 456 -10.16 1.83 -22.15
CA ILE A 456 -9.76 2.90 -21.23
C ILE A 456 -8.23 2.99 -21.24
N SER A 457 -7.69 4.15 -21.58
CA SER A 457 -6.25 4.37 -21.76
C SER A 457 -5.60 5.20 -20.64
N LEU A 458 -4.38 4.80 -20.29
CA LEU A 458 -3.45 5.48 -19.38
C LEU A 458 -2.11 5.60 -20.08
N THR A 459 -1.65 6.83 -20.33
CA THR A 459 -0.30 7.09 -20.84
C THR A 459 0.61 7.52 -19.70
N TRP A 460 1.76 6.85 -19.54
CA TRP A 460 2.72 7.15 -18.48
C TRP A 460 4.15 6.82 -18.92
N ARG A 461 5.13 7.62 -18.46
CA ARG A 461 6.55 7.33 -18.69
C ARG A 461 7.04 6.44 -17.57
N VAL A 462 7.49 5.24 -17.92
CA VAL A 462 7.96 4.25 -16.96
C VAL A 462 9.39 4.60 -16.53
N PRO A 463 9.69 4.71 -15.23
CA PRO A 463 11.04 5.00 -14.76
C PRO A 463 12.07 3.95 -15.21
N THR A 464 13.29 4.41 -15.44
CA THR A 464 14.42 3.53 -15.81
C THR A 464 14.96 2.78 -14.59
N LEU A 465 15.06 3.46 -13.44
CA LEU A 465 15.52 2.89 -12.18
C LEU A 465 14.43 2.02 -11.55
N ARG A 466 14.72 0.72 -11.44
CA ARG A 466 13.80 -0.29 -10.90
C ARG A 466 14.45 -1.00 -9.74
N THR A 467 13.81 -0.92 -8.59
CA THR A 467 14.24 -1.64 -7.40
C THR A 467 13.89 -3.14 -7.45
N ASP A 468 12.87 -3.51 -8.23
CA ASP A 468 12.47 -4.91 -8.43
C ASP A 468 11.73 -5.08 -9.77
N PRO A 469 12.31 -5.73 -10.79
CA PRO A 469 11.66 -5.97 -12.07
C PRO A 469 10.61 -7.09 -12.02
N THR A 470 10.53 -7.86 -10.92
CA THR A 470 9.52 -8.92 -10.75
C THR A 470 8.19 -8.43 -10.17
N GLY A 471 8.15 -7.17 -9.71
CA GLY A 471 6.98 -6.55 -9.07
C GLY A 471 6.10 -5.69 -9.98
N ASP A 472 6.33 -5.67 -11.29
CA ASP A 472 5.55 -4.85 -12.21
C ASP A 472 4.12 -5.40 -12.34
N THR A 473 3.12 -4.57 -12.06
CA THR A 473 1.71 -4.97 -12.07
C THR A 473 0.80 -3.85 -12.56
N ILE A 474 -0.32 -4.20 -13.16
CA ILE A 474 -1.44 -3.27 -13.39
C ILE A 474 -2.46 -3.51 -12.28
N ILE A 475 -2.65 -2.50 -11.43
CA ILE A 475 -3.61 -2.54 -10.32
C ILE A 475 -4.96 -2.11 -10.86
N ILE A 476 -6.00 -2.92 -10.69
CA ILE A 476 -7.34 -2.68 -11.22
C ILE A 476 -8.35 -2.73 -10.07
N GLU A 477 -9.07 -1.63 -9.86
CA GLU A 477 -10.06 -1.49 -8.80
C GLU A 477 -11.43 -1.05 -9.35
N PRO A 478 -12.42 -1.94 -9.38
CA PRO A 478 -13.80 -1.59 -9.69
C PRO A 478 -14.41 -0.72 -8.58
N GLY A 479 -15.30 0.21 -8.93
CA GLY A 479 -16.24 0.83 -7.98
C GLY A 479 -15.60 1.52 -6.78
N ILE A 480 -16.26 1.41 -5.63
CA ILE A 480 -15.76 1.86 -4.33
C ILE A 480 -15.23 0.62 -3.59
N PRO A 481 -13.99 0.64 -3.06
CA PRO A 481 -13.46 -0.48 -2.29
C PRO A 481 -14.44 -0.93 -1.18
N GLY A 482 -14.82 -2.21 -1.19
CA GLY A 482 -15.73 -2.79 -0.20
C GLY A 482 -17.21 -2.78 -0.54
N ASP A 483 -17.63 -2.19 -1.67
CA ASP A 483 -19.04 -2.10 -2.05
C ASP A 483 -19.62 -3.39 -2.67
N GLY A 484 -18.78 -4.39 -2.95
CA GLY A 484 -19.20 -5.66 -3.55
C GLY A 484 -19.52 -5.56 -5.04
N THR A 485 -19.22 -4.44 -5.68
CA THR A 485 -19.44 -4.25 -7.11
C THR A 485 -18.29 -4.80 -7.94
N GLY A 486 -18.50 -5.03 -9.24
CA GLY A 486 -17.48 -5.59 -10.11
C GLY A 486 -17.51 -5.09 -11.56
N THR A 487 -16.44 -5.37 -12.26
CA THR A 487 -16.23 -5.08 -13.68
C THR A 487 -15.82 -6.34 -14.42
N GLU A 488 -16.12 -6.41 -15.72
CA GLU A 488 -15.61 -7.45 -16.60
C GLU A 488 -14.52 -6.86 -17.48
N ILE A 489 -13.35 -7.51 -17.49
CA ILE A 489 -12.20 -7.18 -18.33
C ILE A 489 -12.15 -8.18 -19.48
N LYS A 490 -12.07 -7.69 -20.71
CA LYS A 490 -11.91 -8.50 -21.91
C LYS A 490 -10.46 -8.59 -22.36
N ALA A 491 -9.73 -7.48 -22.28
CA ALA A 491 -8.34 -7.43 -22.69
C ALA A 491 -7.55 -6.37 -21.92
N ILE A 492 -6.25 -6.62 -21.79
CA ILE A 492 -5.26 -5.66 -21.29
C ILE A 492 -4.13 -5.61 -22.32
N VAL A 493 -3.89 -4.43 -22.88
CA VAL A 493 -2.89 -4.18 -23.93
C VAL A 493 -1.94 -3.09 -23.45
N VAL A 494 -0.65 -3.24 -23.75
CA VAL A 494 0.37 -2.23 -23.49
C VAL A 494 1.02 -1.87 -24.82
N ASP A 495 0.80 -0.63 -25.24
CA ASP A 495 1.48 -0.02 -26.38
C ASP A 495 2.70 0.74 -25.85
N VAL A 496 3.90 0.45 -26.37
CA VAL A 496 5.11 1.23 -26.11
C VAL A 496 5.21 2.31 -27.18
N LEU A 497 5.39 3.55 -26.74
CA LEU A 497 5.47 4.75 -27.55
C LEU A 497 6.90 5.29 -27.54
N ASP A 498 7.30 5.95 -28.63
CA ASP A 498 8.56 6.68 -28.78
C ASP A 498 8.34 8.20 -28.80
#